data_AF-A0A7L7KY03-F1
#
_entry.id   AF-A0A7L7KY03-F1
#
_cell.length_a   1.000
_cell.length_b   1.000
_cell.length_c   1.000
_cell.angle_alpha   90.00
_cell.angle_beta   90.00
_cell.angle_gamma   90.00
#
_symmetry.space_group_name_H-M   'P 1'
#
loop_
_entity.id
_entity.type
_entity.pdbx_description
1 polymer ?
#
loop_
_entity_poly.entity_id
_entity_poly.type
_entity_poly.pdbx_seq_one_letter_code
_entity_poly.pdbx_strand_id
1 'polypeptide(L)'
;MSNEVETVSNEFSVTYKPSELKINNFAELKAKVQNFSDQYKDLVATDESLAGAKSAKAELNKLVKAIDTERKRIKKEYNEPYNDFKLNIDDLQTILKQTIGPISEQIANIETQQRNERANKVRELINEMAPEYGINPDTIEIEHEWTNKTMSQTKLIRTLKDGFTALKHQQESLELNKKLVDEHCKTKGIDSSGWLSQIDQDTDIKQLLISIDRAVEDKARKEQQKKNEQEYEDAIRKSQQTKVEDKTVDQETGEIVDEEEAIDDDAPSQWTMAFRVTGDFDKLKLLNDFIIKNNISNEMIEPLKELED
;
A
#
# COMPACT_ATOMS: atom_id res chain seq x y z
N MET A 1 -14.88 2.66 51.04
CA MET A 1 -16.34 2.52 51.13
C MET A 1 -16.78 1.62 50.00
N SER A 2 -17.56 0.57 50.29
CA SER A 2 -18.12 -0.28 49.24
C SER A 2 -19.34 0.44 48.67
N ASN A 3 -19.44 0.57 47.35
CA ASN A 3 -20.66 1.09 46.74
C ASN A 3 -21.67 -0.07 46.68
N GLU A 4 -22.65 -0.04 47.57
CA GLU A 4 -23.78 -0.97 47.50
C GLU A 4 -24.73 -0.51 46.40
N VAL A 5 -25.12 -1.43 45.52
CA VAL A 5 -26.09 -1.17 44.45
C VAL A 5 -27.45 -1.63 44.93
N GLU A 6 -28.33 -0.69 45.23
CA GLU A 6 -29.74 -0.98 45.46
C GLU A 6 -30.48 -1.09 44.12
N THR A 7 -31.26 -2.17 43.95
CA THR A 7 -32.10 -2.34 42.76
C THR A 7 -33.43 -1.63 42.98
N VAL A 8 -33.69 -0.58 42.20
CA VAL A 8 -35.01 0.06 42.14
C VAL A 8 -35.93 -0.79 41.25
N SER A 9 -37.17 -1.02 41.69
CA SER A 9 -38.19 -1.72 40.86
C SER A 9 -38.50 -0.91 39.61
N ASN A 10 -38.49 -1.57 38.44
CA ASN A 10 -38.80 -0.95 37.14
C ASN A 10 -40.30 -0.98 36.80
N GLU A 11 -41.15 -1.35 37.75
CA GLU A 11 -42.60 -1.36 37.55
C GLU A 11 -43.17 0.05 37.74
N PHE A 12 -43.65 0.66 36.65
CA PHE A 12 -44.43 1.89 36.72
C PHE A 12 -45.79 1.70 36.05
N SER A 13 -46.84 2.19 36.69
CA SER A 13 -48.22 2.12 36.19
C SER A 13 -48.49 3.28 35.24
N VAL A 14 -49.04 2.98 34.07
CA VAL A 14 -49.47 3.98 33.09
C VAL A 14 -50.98 3.87 32.90
N THR A 15 -51.71 4.95 33.17
CA THR A 15 -53.13 5.04 32.80
C THR A 15 -53.25 5.47 31.34
N TYR A 16 -53.81 4.60 30.49
CA TYR A 16 -54.04 4.88 29.08
C TYR A 16 -55.53 4.76 28.74
N LYS A 17 -56.11 5.84 28.20
CA LYS A 17 -57.48 5.86 27.70
C LYS A 17 -57.47 6.10 26.19
N PRO A 18 -57.86 5.12 25.35
CA PRO A 18 -58.00 5.33 23.91
C PRO A 18 -58.97 6.48 23.60
N SER A 19 -58.57 7.38 22.69
CA SER A 19 -59.45 8.47 22.23
C SER A 19 -60.26 8.02 21.01
N GLU A 20 -61.58 8.22 21.05
CA GLU A 20 -62.47 8.02 19.90
C GLU A 20 -62.53 9.31 19.06
N LEU A 21 -62.15 9.24 17.79
CA LEU A 21 -62.24 10.36 16.85
C LEU A 21 -63.40 10.14 15.88
N LYS A 22 -64.46 10.94 16.01
CA LYS A 22 -65.65 10.89 15.16
C LYS A 22 -66.10 12.29 14.76
N ILE A 23 -66.44 12.47 13.50
CA ILE A 23 -67.15 13.67 13.03
C ILE A 23 -68.64 13.45 13.35
N ASN A 24 -69.13 14.11 14.41
CA ASN A 24 -70.49 13.90 14.93
C ASN A 24 -71.59 14.12 13.87
N ASN A 25 -71.41 15.10 12.99
CA ASN A 25 -72.33 15.47 11.93
C ASN A 25 -71.80 15.15 10.52
N PHE A 26 -71.06 14.05 10.37
CA PHE A 26 -70.39 13.72 9.10
C PHE A 26 -71.35 13.69 7.90
N ALA A 27 -72.55 13.11 8.06
CA ALA A 27 -73.54 13.03 6.99
C ALA A 27 -73.99 14.44 6.53
N GLU A 28 -74.28 15.34 7.47
CA GLU A 28 -74.67 16.72 7.17
C GLU A 28 -73.51 17.52 6.55
N LEU A 29 -72.30 17.37 7.08
CA LEU A 29 -71.11 18.03 6.54
C LEU A 29 -70.84 17.55 5.11
N LYS A 30 -70.90 16.24 4.87
CA LYS A 30 -70.72 15.66 3.53
C LYS A 30 -71.77 16.18 2.55
N ALA A 31 -73.04 16.25 2.95
CA ALA A 31 -74.10 16.80 2.11
C ALA A 31 -73.87 18.28 1.78
N LYS A 32 -73.44 19.10 2.76
CA LYS A 32 -73.09 20.51 2.53
C LYS A 32 -71.91 20.68 1.58
N VAL A 33 -70.85 19.91 1.76
CA VAL A 33 -69.67 19.93 0.87
C VAL A 33 -70.06 19.48 -0.54
N GLN A 34 -70.88 18.44 -0.66
CA GLN A 34 -71.36 17.94 -1.95
C GLN A 34 -72.18 19.00 -2.68
N ASN A 35 -73.18 19.60 -2.03
CA ASN A 35 -73.99 20.66 -2.61
C ASN A 35 -73.14 21.87 -3.04
N PHE A 36 -72.16 22.26 -2.21
CA PHE A 36 -71.24 23.35 -2.55
C PHE A 36 -70.35 23.01 -3.75
N SER A 37 -69.88 21.76 -3.86
CA SER A 37 -69.10 21.31 -5.01
C SER A 37 -69.94 21.25 -6.28
N ASP A 38 -71.20 20.81 -6.19
CA ASP A 38 -72.10 20.66 -7.33
C ASP A 38 -72.46 22.01 -7.97
N GLN A 39 -72.48 23.10 -7.19
CA GLN A 39 -72.66 24.47 -7.73
C GLN A 39 -71.63 24.88 -8.79
N TYR A 40 -70.45 24.27 -8.77
CA TYR A 40 -69.34 24.61 -9.68
C TYR A 40 -68.94 23.45 -10.60
N LYS A 41 -69.65 22.32 -10.55
CA LYS A 41 -69.26 21.08 -11.23
C LYS A 41 -69.30 21.20 -12.76
N ASP A 42 -70.27 21.94 -13.28
CA ASP A 42 -70.47 22.15 -14.72
C ASP A 42 -69.81 23.45 -15.22
N LEU A 43 -69.00 24.10 -14.38
CA LEU A 43 -68.31 25.34 -14.74
C LEU A 43 -67.18 25.05 -15.73
N VAL A 44 -67.37 25.47 -16.98
CA VAL A 44 -66.36 25.36 -18.05
C VAL A 44 -65.52 26.65 -18.09
N ALA A 45 -64.20 26.50 -17.93
CA ALA A 45 -63.26 27.61 -18.04
C ALA A 45 -62.99 27.93 -19.53
N THR A 46 -63.37 29.13 -19.95
CA THR A 46 -63.10 29.75 -21.25
C THR A 46 -62.44 31.10 -21.03
N ASP A 47 -61.94 31.76 -22.07
CA ASP A 47 -61.25 33.06 -21.94
C ASP A 47 -62.16 34.14 -21.31
N GLU A 48 -63.46 34.10 -21.59
CA GLU A 48 -64.45 35.02 -21.03
C GLU A 48 -64.88 34.64 -19.59
N SER A 49 -64.90 33.34 -19.24
CA SER A 49 -65.31 32.85 -17.92
C SER A 49 -64.14 32.65 -16.93
N LEU A 50 -62.90 32.94 -17.34
CA LEU A 50 -61.68 32.65 -16.60
C LEU A 50 -61.64 33.26 -15.19
N ALA A 51 -62.13 34.49 -15.03
CA ALA A 51 -62.17 35.17 -13.73
C ALA A 51 -63.09 34.43 -12.74
N GLY A 52 -64.28 34.03 -13.19
CA GLY A 52 -65.23 33.26 -12.39
C GLY A 52 -64.70 31.87 -12.04
N ALA A 53 -64.07 31.18 -13.00
CA ALA A 53 -63.43 29.88 -12.79
C ALA A 53 -62.32 29.94 -11.73
N LYS A 54 -61.47 30.98 -11.78
CA LYS A 54 -60.42 31.21 -10.76
C LYS A 54 -61.03 31.46 -9.38
N SER A 55 -62.11 32.23 -9.30
CA SER A 55 -62.82 32.49 -8.05
C SER A 55 -63.44 31.22 -7.46
N ALA A 56 -64.15 30.43 -8.27
CA ALA A 56 -64.73 29.15 -7.86
C ALA A 56 -63.66 28.18 -7.32
N LYS A 57 -62.54 28.04 -8.04
CA LYS A 57 -61.39 27.24 -7.60
C LYS A 57 -60.84 27.72 -6.25
N ALA A 58 -60.73 29.04 -6.06
CA ALA A 58 -60.23 29.61 -4.82
C ALA A 58 -61.16 29.28 -3.64
N GLU A 59 -62.48 29.39 -3.81
CA GLU A 59 -63.46 29.05 -2.77
C GLU A 59 -63.46 27.55 -2.43
N LEU A 60 -63.41 26.67 -3.43
CA LEU A 60 -63.26 25.22 -3.20
C LEU A 60 -61.98 24.90 -2.42
N ASN A 61 -60.85 25.52 -2.78
CA ASN A 61 -59.59 25.35 -2.07
C ASN A 61 -59.64 25.89 -0.63
N LYS A 62 -60.38 26.98 -0.36
CA LYS A 62 -60.57 27.48 1.01
C LYS A 62 -61.30 26.43 1.86
N LEU A 63 -62.34 25.79 1.33
CA LEU A 63 -63.08 24.75 2.04
C LEU A 63 -62.20 23.52 2.32
N VAL A 64 -61.43 23.06 1.33
CA VAL A 64 -60.44 21.97 1.49
C VAL A 64 -59.45 22.30 2.60
N LYS A 65 -58.91 23.53 2.59
CA LYS A 65 -57.96 23.99 3.60
C LYS A 65 -58.58 24.08 4.99
N ALA A 66 -59.83 24.51 5.11
CA ALA A 66 -60.52 24.59 6.40
C ALA A 66 -60.69 23.19 7.04
N ILE A 67 -61.12 22.20 6.26
CA ILE A 67 -61.24 20.80 6.71
C ILE A 67 -59.88 20.25 7.14
N ASP A 68 -58.82 20.49 6.34
CA ASP A 68 -57.47 20.05 6.67
C ASP A 68 -56.90 20.75 7.91
N THR A 69 -57.22 22.02 8.12
CA THR A 69 -56.82 22.79 9.30
C THR A 69 -57.42 22.19 10.56
N GLU A 70 -58.70 21.83 10.52
CA GLU A 70 -59.38 21.21 11.66
C GLU A 70 -58.83 19.81 11.95
N ARG A 71 -58.56 19.01 10.90
CA ARG A 71 -57.85 17.72 11.03
C ARG A 71 -56.50 17.89 11.73
N LYS A 72 -55.72 18.89 11.34
CA LYS A 72 -54.40 19.18 11.93
C LYS A 72 -54.52 19.65 13.38
N ARG A 73 -55.52 20.48 13.71
CA ARG A 73 -55.80 20.93 15.08
C ARG A 73 -56.09 19.74 16.00
N ILE A 74 -57.02 18.86 15.59
CA ILE A 74 -57.36 17.64 16.35
C ILE A 74 -56.14 16.72 16.50
N LYS A 75 -55.33 16.54 15.45
CA LYS A 75 -54.08 15.77 15.54
C LYS A 75 -53.10 16.34 16.57
N LYS A 76 -52.99 17.67 16.65
CA LYS A 76 -52.12 18.33 17.64
C LYS A 76 -52.60 18.04 19.05
N GLU A 77 -53.89 18.25 19.33
CA GLU A 77 -54.51 17.99 20.64
C GLU A 77 -54.45 16.51 21.03
N TYR A 78 -54.66 15.60 20.07
CA TYR A 78 -54.52 14.15 20.31
C TYR A 78 -53.10 13.74 20.69
N ASN A 79 -52.09 14.39 20.09
CA ASN A 79 -50.68 14.09 20.35
C ASN A 79 -50.14 14.77 21.62
N GLU A 80 -50.82 15.80 22.14
CA GLU A 80 -50.35 16.57 23.29
C GLU A 80 -50.19 15.71 24.56
N PRO A 81 -51.17 14.87 24.97
CA PRO A 81 -50.98 13.96 26.11
C PRO A 81 -49.82 12.98 25.93
N TYR A 82 -49.58 12.52 24.70
CA TYR A 82 -48.45 11.64 24.41
C TYR A 82 -47.12 12.38 24.52
N ASN A 83 -47.04 13.61 24.02
CA ASN A 83 -45.84 14.43 24.12
C ASN A 83 -45.51 14.76 25.57
N ASP A 84 -46.50 15.09 26.39
CA ASP A 84 -46.32 15.33 27.82
C ASP A 84 -45.86 14.07 28.56
N PHE A 85 -46.49 12.92 28.26
CA PHE A 85 -46.04 11.63 28.77
C PHE A 85 -44.59 11.34 28.38
N LYS A 86 -44.23 11.56 27.12
CA LYS A 86 -42.87 11.37 26.62
C LYS A 86 -41.89 12.30 27.33
N LEU A 87 -42.22 13.58 27.51
CA LEU A 87 -41.38 14.53 28.24
C LEU A 87 -41.10 14.06 29.66
N ASN A 88 -42.12 13.58 30.38
CA ASN A 88 -41.94 13.01 31.72
C ASN A 88 -40.96 11.81 31.71
N ILE A 89 -41.07 10.91 30.71
CA ILE A 89 -40.13 9.78 30.58
C ILE A 89 -38.72 10.25 30.22
N ASP A 90 -38.59 11.21 29.30
CA ASP A 90 -37.31 11.77 28.89
C ASP A 90 -36.62 12.50 30.06
N ASP A 91 -37.36 13.18 30.92
CA ASP A 91 -36.87 13.81 32.15
C ASP A 91 -36.31 12.77 33.13
N LEU A 92 -37.05 11.68 33.37
CA LEU A 92 -36.57 10.58 34.20
C LEU A 92 -35.27 9.97 33.65
N GLN A 93 -35.20 9.75 32.33
CA GLN A 93 -33.97 9.27 31.68
C GLN A 93 -32.82 10.27 31.78
N THR A 94 -33.11 11.57 31.71
CA THR A 94 -32.10 12.62 31.79
C THR A 94 -31.44 12.65 33.17
N ILE A 95 -32.22 12.52 34.25
CA ILE A 95 -31.71 12.41 35.62
C ILE A 95 -30.72 11.24 35.75
N LEU A 96 -31.08 10.06 35.20
CA LEU A 96 -30.20 8.89 35.20
C LEU A 96 -28.92 9.15 34.38
N LYS A 97 -29.04 9.70 33.17
CA LYS A 97 -27.90 9.98 32.29
C LYS A 97 -26.92 10.98 32.90
N GLN A 98 -27.43 12.01 33.60
CA GLN A 98 -26.60 12.98 34.32
C GLN A 98 -25.78 12.34 35.45
N THR A 99 -26.28 11.25 36.03
CA THR A 99 -25.55 10.48 37.06
C THR A 99 -24.59 9.47 36.44
N ILE A 100 -25.01 8.79 35.36
CA ILE A 100 -24.20 7.78 34.66
C ILE A 100 -22.94 8.41 34.04
N GLY A 101 -23.06 9.57 33.38
CA GLY A 101 -21.95 10.21 32.66
C GLY A 101 -20.68 10.38 33.50
N PRO A 102 -20.73 11.10 34.64
CA PRO A 102 -19.59 11.29 35.52
C PRO A 102 -19.04 9.98 36.11
N ILE A 103 -19.90 8.99 36.39
CA ILE A 103 -19.46 7.68 36.90
C ILE A 103 -18.68 6.93 35.81
N SER A 104 -19.18 6.94 34.57
CA SER A 104 -18.49 6.32 33.42
C SER A 104 -17.13 6.97 33.16
N GLU A 105 -17.05 8.30 33.25
CA GLU A 105 -15.78 9.02 33.11
C GLU A 105 -14.79 8.67 34.22
N GLN A 106 -15.25 8.62 35.48
CA GLN A 106 -14.42 8.19 36.61
C GLN A 106 -13.90 6.76 36.43
N ILE A 107 -14.76 5.83 35.97
CA ILE A 107 -14.35 4.45 35.67
C ILE A 107 -13.27 4.44 34.58
N ALA A 108 -13.49 5.15 33.47
CA ALA A 108 -12.53 5.20 32.36
C ALA A 108 -11.18 5.78 32.78
N ASN A 109 -11.19 6.82 33.64
CA ASN A 109 -9.98 7.43 34.19
C ASN A 109 -9.22 6.43 35.09
N ILE A 110 -9.92 5.72 35.97
CA ILE A 110 -9.32 4.70 36.84
C ILE A 110 -8.75 3.55 36.00
N GLU A 111 -9.47 3.06 34.99
CA GLU A 111 -8.99 1.99 34.11
C GLU A 111 -7.76 2.40 33.31
N THR A 112 -7.73 3.64 32.82
CA THR A 112 -6.57 4.23 32.13
C THR A 112 -5.38 4.34 33.07
N GLN A 113 -5.59 4.84 34.29
CA GLN A 113 -4.52 4.91 35.29
C GLN A 113 -3.96 3.53 35.64
N GLN A 114 -4.83 2.54 35.91
CA GLN A 114 -4.41 1.16 36.18
C GLN A 114 -3.64 0.56 35.01
N ARG A 115 -4.01 0.92 33.78
CA ARG A 115 -3.30 0.46 32.59
C ARG A 115 -1.90 1.07 32.47
N ASN A 116 -1.78 2.38 32.74
CA ASN A 116 -0.49 3.06 32.77
C ASN A 116 0.42 2.50 33.87
N GLU A 117 -0.14 2.21 35.05
CA GLU A 117 0.60 1.55 36.14
C GLU A 117 1.10 0.16 35.73
N ARG A 118 0.30 -0.62 34.98
CA ARG A 118 0.77 -1.89 34.41
C ARG A 118 1.85 -1.69 33.35
N ALA A 119 1.73 -0.68 32.49
CA ALA A 119 2.77 -0.36 31.51
C ALA A 119 4.10 -0.01 32.19
N ASN A 120 4.07 0.75 33.29
CA ASN A 120 5.26 1.04 34.09
C ASN A 120 5.86 -0.26 34.67
N LYS A 121 5.04 -1.14 35.26
CA LYS A 121 5.51 -2.44 35.77
C LYS A 121 6.10 -3.34 34.68
N VAL A 122 5.50 -3.35 33.49
CA VAL A 122 6.03 -4.07 32.33
C VAL A 122 7.39 -3.48 31.94
N ARG A 123 7.52 -2.15 31.91
CA ARG A 123 8.80 -1.48 31.62
C ARG A 123 9.87 -1.81 32.67
N GLU A 124 9.52 -1.82 33.95
CA GLU A 124 10.40 -2.22 35.05
C GLU A 124 10.92 -3.65 34.84
N LEU A 125 10.02 -4.60 34.54
CA LEU A 125 10.40 -5.98 34.25
C LEU A 125 11.31 -6.13 33.02
N ILE A 126 11.04 -5.36 31.96
CA ILE A 126 11.90 -5.34 30.77
C ILE A 126 13.30 -4.81 31.13
N ASN A 127 13.37 -3.71 31.89
CA ASN A 127 14.63 -3.12 32.33
C ASN A 127 15.46 -4.06 33.24
N GLU A 128 14.79 -4.87 34.05
CA GLU A 128 15.42 -5.88 34.90
C GLU A 128 15.93 -7.08 34.07
N MET A 129 15.09 -7.62 33.20
CA MET A 129 15.35 -8.90 32.54
C MET A 129 16.16 -8.77 31.23
N ALA A 130 15.90 -7.76 30.39
CA ALA A 130 16.52 -7.67 29.06
C ALA A 130 18.07 -7.60 29.09
N PRO A 131 18.73 -6.92 30.04
CA PRO A 131 20.19 -6.90 30.12
C PRO A 131 20.81 -8.28 30.33
N GLU A 132 20.13 -9.21 31.01
CA GLU A 132 20.62 -10.59 31.19
C GLU A 132 20.75 -11.35 29.85
N TYR A 133 20.03 -10.92 28.83
CA TYR A 133 20.05 -11.48 27.48
C TYR A 133 20.94 -10.69 26.52
N GLY A 134 21.59 -9.61 26.97
CA GLY A 134 22.36 -8.70 26.11
C GLY A 134 21.50 -7.78 25.23
N ILE A 135 20.21 -7.62 25.58
CA ILE A 135 19.25 -6.84 24.82
C ILE A 135 19.12 -5.45 25.45
N ASN A 136 19.10 -4.40 24.62
CA ASN A 136 18.84 -3.04 25.09
C ASN A 136 17.35 -2.88 25.45
N PRO A 137 16.98 -2.61 26.72
CA PRO A 137 15.59 -2.47 27.15
C PRO A 137 14.79 -1.44 26.34
N ASP A 138 15.43 -0.35 25.92
CA ASP A 138 14.76 0.76 25.21
C ASP A 138 14.30 0.37 23.79
N THR A 139 14.84 -0.71 23.24
CA THR A 139 14.45 -1.23 21.93
C THR A 139 13.17 -2.07 21.98
N ILE A 140 12.70 -2.44 23.17
CA ILE A 140 11.53 -3.29 23.36
C ILE A 140 10.28 -2.43 23.46
N GLU A 141 9.41 -2.56 22.47
CA GLU A 141 8.08 -1.95 22.48
C GLU A 141 7.15 -2.74 23.41
N ILE A 142 6.32 -2.03 24.19
CA ILE A 142 5.35 -2.66 25.08
C ILE A 142 4.11 -3.03 24.27
N GLU A 143 3.84 -4.33 24.14
CA GLU A 143 2.63 -4.78 23.46
C GLU A 143 1.37 -4.48 24.30
N HIS A 144 0.28 -4.16 23.58
CA HIS A 144 -1.02 -3.84 24.18
C HIS A 144 -1.50 -4.93 25.15
N GLU A 145 -1.27 -6.21 24.83
CA GLU A 145 -1.70 -7.35 25.64
C GLU A 145 -1.03 -7.43 27.00
N TRP A 146 0.20 -6.93 27.13
CA TRP A 146 1.00 -7.01 28.37
C TRP A 146 0.43 -6.11 29.48
N THR A 147 -0.36 -5.11 29.09
CA THR A 147 -1.01 -4.16 30.01
C THR A 147 -2.46 -4.51 30.33
N ASN A 148 -2.98 -5.62 29.79
CA ASN A 148 -4.35 -6.07 30.02
C ASN A 148 -4.57 -6.53 31.47
N LYS A 149 -5.78 -6.33 32.00
CA LYS A 149 -6.15 -6.77 33.37
C LYS A 149 -6.05 -8.28 33.56
N THR A 150 -6.25 -9.04 32.50
CA THR A 150 -6.19 -10.50 32.49
C THR A 150 -4.77 -11.04 32.41
N MET A 151 -3.77 -10.20 32.10
CA MET A 151 -2.38 -10.61 32.04
C MET A 151 -1.84 -10.77 33.47
N SER A 152 -1.56 -12.02 33.87
CA SER A 152 -0.91 -12.29 35.15
C SER A 152 0.60 -12.02 35.07
N GLN A 153 1.20 -11.64 36.19
CA GLN A 153 2.65 -11.39 36.26
C GLN A 153 3.45 -12.63 35.86
N THR A 154 3.05 -13.83 36.27
CA THR A 154 3.71 -15.09 35.87
C THR A 154 3.67 -15.31 34.37
N LYS A 155 2.52 -15.04 33.73
CA LYS A 155 2.39 -15.17 32.27
C LYS A 155 3.27 -14.14 31.56
N LEU A 156 3.25 -12.89 32.02
CA LEU A 156 4.07 -11.81 31.49
C LEU A 156 5.56 -12.14 31.55
N ILE A 157 6.07 -12.57 32.72
CA ILE A 157 7.48 -12.95 32.89
C ILE A 157 7.86 -14.08 31.93
N ARG A 158 7.00 -15.09 31.78
CA ARG A 158 7.24 -16.17 30.83
C ARG A 158 7.28 -15.66 29.39
N THR A 159 6.32 -14.82 28.98
CA THR A 159 6.28 -14.23 27.64
C THR A 159 7.53 -13.41 27.35
N LEU A 160 7.96 -12.55 28.30
CA LEU A 160 9.18 -11.77 28.17
C LEU A 160 10.42 -12.67 28.06
N LYS A 161 10.52 -13.70 28.91
CA LYS A 161 11.63 -14.66 28.86
C LYS A 161 11.71 -15.39 27.52
N ASP A 162 10.60 -15.91 27.04
CA ASP A 162 10.52 -16.62 25.77
C ASP A 162 10.91 -15.67 24.61
N GLY A 163 10.42 -14.43 24.63
CA GLY A 163 10.77 -13.39 23.66
C GLY A 163 12.25 -12.99 23.68
N PHE A 164 12.82 -12.74 24.85
CA PHE A 164 14.24 -12.40 24.99
C PHE A 164 15.16 -13.55 24.59
N THR A 165 14.78 -14.80 24.88
CA THR A 165 15.52 -15.98 24.43
C THR A 165 15.53 -16.07 22.91
N ALA A 166 14.38 -15.84 22.27
CA ALA A 166 14.27 -15.82 20.81
C ALA A 166 15.12 -14.70 20.17
N LEU A 167 15.05 -13.49 20.71
CA LEU A 167 15.85 -12.34 20.25
C LEU A 167 17.35 -12.59 20.40
N LYS A 168 17.78 -13.16 21.53
CA LYS A 168 19.18 -13.52 21.74
C LYS A 168 19.66 -14.55 20.73
N HIS A 169 18.90 -15.62 20.52
CA HIS A 169 19.24 -16.63 19.51
C HIS A 169 19.28 -16.05 18.09
N GLN A 170 18.40 -15.09 17.80
CA GLN A 170 18.41 -14.39 16.52
C GLN A 170 19.69 -13.56 16.33
N GLN A 171 20.14 -12.84 17.36
CA GLN A 171 21.41 -12.09 17.34
C GLN A 171 22.61 -13.03 17.20
N GLU A 172 22.66 -14.11 17.99
CA GLU A 172 23.73 -15.11 17.92
C GLU A 172 23.81 -15.78 16.53
N SER A 173 22.64 -16.11 15.95
CA SER A 173 22.55 -16.67 14.60
C SER A 173 23.05 -15.68 13.55
N LEU A 174 22.66 -14.41 13.65
CA LEU A 174 23.12 -13.36 12.73
C LEU A 174 24.64 -13.17 12.81
N GLU A 175 25.21 -13.17 14.03
CA GLU A 175 26.65 -13.10 14.23
C GLU A 175 27.39 -14.31 13.67
N LEU A 176 26.85 -15.52 13.88
CA LEU A 176 27.41 -16.75 13.33
C LEU A 176 27.39 -16.74 11.80
N ASN A 177 26.28 -16.30 11.21
CA ASN A 177 26.10 -16.17 9.77
C ASN A 177 27.12 -15.18 9.17
N LYS A 178 27.32 -14.03 9.82
CA LYS A 178 28.35 -13.06 9.43
C LYS A 178 29.75 -13.66 9.51
N LYS A 179 30.08 -14.39 10.58
CA LYS A 179 31.38 -15.08 10.72
C LYS A 179 31.59 -16.13 9.62
N LEU A 180 30.57 -16.92 9.31
CA LEU A 180 30.64 -17.95 8.28
C LEU A 180 30.92 -17.36 6.90
N VAL A 181 30.22 -16.27 6.54
CA VAL A 181 30.47 -15.57 5.28
C VAL A 181 31.85 -14.92 5.24
N ASP A 182 32.29 -14.30 6.34
CA ASP A 182 33.63 -13.73 6.43
C ASP A 182 34.74 -14.79 6.24
N GLU A 183 34.61 -15.95 6.88
CA GLU A 183 35.55 -17.06 6.72
C GLU A 183 35.54 -17.66 5.30
N HIS A 184 34.36 -17.78 4.69
CA HIS A 184 34.23 -18.26 3.31
C HIS A 184 34.88 -17.30 2.31
N CYS A 185 34.62 -15.99 2.46
CA CYS A 185 35.26 -14.95 1.66
C CYS A 185 36.78 -14.96 1.81
N LYS A 186 37.30 -15.10 3.04
CA LYS A 186 38.74 -15.23 3.32
C LYS A 186 39.35 -16.46 2.66
N THR A 187 38.67 -17.60 2.72
CA THR A 187 39.13 -18.85 2.09
C THR A 187 39.23 -18.72 0.56
N LYS A 188 38.35 -17.92 -0.05
CA LYS A 188 38.34 -17.65 -1.48
C LYS A 188 39.20 -16.44 -1.90
N GLY A 189 39.81 -15.74 -0.94
CA GLY A 189 40.66 -14.57 -1.20
C GLY A 189 39.91 -13.35 -1.73
N ILE A 190 38.63 -13.18 -1.38
CA ILE A 190 37.81 -12.02 -1.77
C ILE A 190 37.49 -11.12 -0.57
N ASP A 191 37.21 -9.85 -0.84
CA ASP A 191 36.77 -8.90 0.18
C ASP A 191 35.37 -9.27 0.70
N SER A 192 35.22 -9.34 2.03
CA SER A 192 33.98 -9.74 2.69
C SER A 192 33.01 -8.57 2.93
N SER A 193 33.48 -7.32 2.84
CA SER A 193 32.74 -6.14 3.30
C SER A 193 31.35 -5.97 2.64
N GLY A 194 31.28 -6.09 1.31
CA GLY A 194 30.04 -5.94 0.54
C GLY A 194 29.03 -7.07 0.76
N TRP A 195 29.51 -8.28 1.06
CA TRP A 195 28.65 -9.43 1.33
C TRP A 195 28.08 -9.39 2.75
N LEU A 196 28.89 -8.96 3.73
CA LEU A 196 28.45 -8.81 5.12
C LEU A 196 27.34 -7.77 5.29
N SER A 197 27.34 -6.71 4.46
CA SER A 197 26.26 -5.70 4.47
C SER A 197 24.93 -6.21 3.92
N GLN A 198 24.91 -7.37 3.25
CA GLN A 198 23.69 -7.99 2.71
C GLN A 198 23.08 -9.03 3.68
N ILE A 199 23.73 -9.26 4.83
CA ILE A 199 23.27 -10.24 5.82
C ILE A 199 22.32 -9.55 6.80
N ASP A 200 21.04 -9.84 6.61
CA ASP A 200 19.96 -9.54 7.53
C ASP A 200 19.46 -10.84 8.18
N GLN A 201 18.43 -10.72 9.01
CA GLN A 201 17.87 -11.84 9.78
C GLN A 201 17.27 -12.94 8.88
N ASP A 202 16.75 -12.58 7.71
CA ASP A 202 16.07 -13.48 6.78
C ASP A 202 16.95 -13.94 5.60
N THR A 203 18.24 -13.58 5.59
CA THR A 203 19.14 -13.91 4.48
C THR A 203 19.42 -15.43 4.45
N ASP A 204 19.14 -16.08 3.31
CA ASP A 204 19.55 -17.47 3.08
C ASP A 204 21.06 -17.54 2.84
N ILE A 205 21.78 -17.90 3.90
CA ILE A 205 23.23 -18.00 3.89
C ILE A 205 23.73 -19.04 2.88
N LYS A 206 22.98 -20.11 2.62
CA LYS A 206 23.42 -21.11 1.63
C LYS A 206 23.44 -20.52 0.22
N GLN A 207 22.40 -19.77 -0.14
CA GLN A 207 22.34 -19.07 -1.43
C GLN A 207 23.39 -17.95 -1.51
N LEU A 208 23.65 -17.25 -0.41
CA LEU A 208 24.68 -16.23 -0.36
C LEU A 208 26.08 -16.82 -0.60
N LEU A 209 26.40 -17.95 0.04
CA LEU A 209 27.68 -18.66 -0.16
C LEU A 209 27.85 -19.14 -1.61
N ILE A 210 26.79 -19.66 -2.24
CA ILE A 210 26.81 -20.03 -3.68
C ILE A 210 27.06 -18.81 -4.56
N SER A 211 26.47 -17.66 -4.21
CA SER A 211 26.63 -16.41 -4.97
C SER A 211 28.06 -15.88 -4.86
N ILE A 212 28.67 -16.02 -3.68
CA ILE A 212 30.10 -15.74 -3.46
C ILE A 212 30.97 -16.64 -4.36
N ASP A 213 30.70 -17.95 -4.38
CA ASP A 213 31.48 -18.89 -5.20
C ASP A 213 31.40 -18.55 -6.69
N ARG A 214 30.20 -18.24 -7.20
CA ARG A 214 30.00 -17.78 -8.58
C ARG A 214 30.77 -16.51 -8.88
N ALA A 215 30.78 -15.55 -7.96
CA ALA A 215 31.52 -14.29 -8.14
C ALA A 215 33.04 -14.53 -8.22
N VAL A 216 33.57 -15.49 -7.45
CA VAL A 216 34.99 -15.89 -7.50
C VAL A 216 35.31 -16.54 -8.85
N GLU A 217 34.48 -17.50 -9.29
CA GLU A 217 34.66 -18.18 -10.58
C GLU A 217 34.58 -17.20 -11.76
N ASP A 218 33.62 -16.27 -11.72
CA ASP A 218 33.48 -15.23 -12.74
C ASP A 218 34.69 -14.30 -12.81
N LYS A 219 35.24 -13.93 -11.65
CA LYS A 219 36.46 -13.12 -11.59
C LYS A 219 37.65 -13.87 -12.17
N ALA A 220 37.83 -15.13 -11.80
CA ALA A 220 38.91 -15.98 -12.32
C ALA A 220 38.80 -16.17 -13.85
N ARG A 221 37.59 -16.40 -14.36
CA ARG A 221 37.32 -16.51 -15.80
C ARG A 221 37.68 -15.22 -16.56
N LYS A 222 37.30 -14.06 -16.02
CA LYS A 222 37.63 -12.75 -16.60
C LYS A 222 39.14 -12.46 -16.60
N GLU A 223 39.84 -12.81 -15.52
CA GLU A 223 41.30 -12.68 -15.45
C GLU A 223 42.00 -13.61 -16.45
N GLN A 224 41.53 -14.86 -16.59
CA GLN A 224 42.08 -15.78 -17.59
C GLN A 224 41.84 -15.30 -19.02
N GLN A 225 40.65 -14.78 -19.32
CA GLN A 225 40.35 -14.20 -20.63
C GLN A 225 41.28 -13.02 -20.94
N LYS A 226 41.49 -12.11 -19.99
CA LYS A 226 42.42 -10.98 -20.15
C LYS A 226 43.86 -11.43 -20.38
N LYS A 227 44.31 -12.46 -19.67
CA LYS A 227 45.66 -13.02 -19.88
C LYS A 227 45.80 -13.63 -21.27
N ASN A 228 44.82 -14.42 -21.70
CA ASN A 228 44.82 -15.03 -23.04
C ASN A 228 44.81 -13.96 -24.15
N GLU A 229 44.07 -12.87 -23.96
CA GLU A 229 44.02 -11.74 -24.88
C GLU A 229 45.38 -11.02 -24.96
N GLN A 230 46.01 -10.74 -23.81
CA GLN A 230 47.36 -10.15 -23.75
C GLN A 230 48.42 -11.05 -24.39
N GLU A 231 48.38 -12.37 -24.14
CA GLU A 231 49.31 -13.32 -24.74
C GLU A 231 49.14 -13.42 -26.26
N TYR A 232 47.90 -13.35 -26.75
CA TYR A 232 47.60 -13.31 -28.18
C TYR A 232 48.13 -12.03 -28.84
N GLU A 233 47.90 -10.86 -28.23
CA GLU A 233 48.45 -9.57 -28.70
C GLU A 233 49.98 -9.57 -28.73
N ASP A 234 50.63 -10.07 -27.68
CA ASP A 234 52.10 -10.16 -27.60
C ASP A 234 52.69 -11.13 -28.65
N ALA A 235 52.00 -12.23 -28.96
CA ALA A 235 52.39 -13.18 -30.01
C ALA A 235 52.29 -12.56 -31.41
N ILE A 236 51.24 -11.77 -31.67
CA ILE A 236 51.12 -11.00 -32.92
C ILE A 236 52.29 -10.02 -33.05
N ARG A 237 52.58 -9.23 -32.00
CA ARG A 237 53.68 -8.25 -32.01
C ARG A 237 55.05 -8.90 -32.28
N LYS A 238 55.34 -10.06 -31.66
CA LYS A 238 56.58 -10.81 -31.93
C LYS A 238 56.63 -11.34 -33.36
N SER A 239 55.53 -11.86 -33.91
CA SER A 239 55.49 -12.36 -35.28
C SER A 239 55.66 -11.26 -36.35
N GLN A 240 55.22 -10.03 -36.05
CA GLN A 240 55.45 -8.85 -36.88
C GLN A 240 56.92 -8.37 -36.83
N GLN A 241 57.62 -8.53 -35.69
CA GLN A 241 59.04 -8.19 -35.56
C GLN A 241 60.01 -9.22 -36.20
N THR A 242 59.63 -10.48 -36.34
CA THR A 242 60.49 -11.51 -36.99
C THR A 242 60.46 -11.45 -38.53
N LYS A 243 59.68 -10.56 -39.14
CA LYS A 243 59.74 -10.26 -40.58
C LYS A 243 60.59 -9.01 -40.86
N VAL A 244 61.88 -9.04 -40.54
CA VAL A 244 62.87 -8.09 -41.10
C VAL A 244 64.21 -8.83 -41.29
N GLU A 245 64.43 -9.31 -42.52
CA GLU A 245 65.66 -9.88 -43.17
C GLU A 245 65.13 -10.98 -44.13
N ASP A 246 64.88 -10.81 -45.44
CA ASP A 246 65.58 -10.07 -46.51
C ASP A 246 64.61 -9.75 -47.69
N LYS A 247 64.96 -8.73 -48.52
CA LYS A 247 64.15 -7.94 -49.52
C LYS A 247 63.56 -8.75 -50.71
N THR A 248 62.26 -8.69 -51.06
CA THR A 248 61.47 -7.83 -52.04
C THR A 248 62.04 -7.77 -53.49
N VAL A 249 61.33 -7.85 -54.65
CA VAL A 249 60.00 -7.39 -55.15
C VAL A 249 59.59 -8.14 -56.47
N ASP A 250 58.27 -8.30 -56.69
CA ASP A 250 57.38 -8.37 -57.90
C ASP A 250 57.90 -8.62 -59.34
N GLN A 251 57.12 -9.34 -60.17
CA GLN A 251 57.46 -9.81 -61.53
C GLN A 251 56.57 -9.29 -62.69
N GLU A 252 55.71 -8.26 -62.55
CA GLU A 252 54.93 -7.83 -63.72
C GLU A 252 54.67 -6.33 -63.92
N THR A 253 55.68 -5.48 -63.69
CA THR A 253 56.12 -4.35 -64.56
C THR A 253 56.71 -3.22 -63.74
N GLY A 254 58.04 -3.12 -63.77
CA GLY A 254 58.82 -2.13 -63.04
C GLY A 254 58.98 -0.80 -63.77
N GLU A 255 58.72 0.28 -63.04
CA GLU A 255 59.35 1.57 -63.28
C GLU A 255 59.65 2.26 -61.94
N ILE A 256 60.82 2.91 -61.87
CA ILE A 256 61.43 3.53 -60.69
C ILE A 256 61.44 5.04 -60.93
N VAL A 257 60.96 5.84 -59.97
CA VAL A 257 61.47 7.20 -59.72
C VAL A 257 61.47 7.44 -58.21
N ASP A 258 62.68 7.51 -57.66
CA ASP A 258 62.98 8.16 -56.38
C ASP A 258 62.86 9.68 -56.54
N GLU A 259 62.17 10.37 -55.63
CA GLU A 259 62.75 11.42 -54.78
C GLU A 259 61.70 12.05 -53.85
N GLU A 260 62.01 11.93 -52.55
CA GLU A 260 61.85 12.91 -51.47
C GLU A 260 60.49 13.44 -50.98
N GLU A 261 60.37 13.33 -49.65
CA GLU A 261 59.67 14.19 -48.69
C GLU A 261 58.13 14.24 -48.70
N ALA A 262 57.49 13.54 -47.77
CA ALA A 262 57.28 13.99 -46.39
C ALA A 262 56.18 13.15 -45.72
N ILE A 263 56.37 12.89 -44.43
CA ILE A 263 55.49 12.14 -43.53
C ILE A 263 54.17 12.89 -43.32
N ASP A 264 53.04 12.19 -43.31
CA ASP A 264 51.85 12.58 -42.55
C ASP A 264 51.44 11.41 -41.64
N ASP A 265 51.37 11.70 -40.34
CA ASP A 265 51.42 10.77 -39.20
C ASP A 265 50.04 10.63 -38.54
N ASP A 266 48.98 10.42 -39.33
CA ASP A 266 47.61 10.41 -38.78
C ASP A 266 46.61 9.48 -39.52
N ALA A 267 47.06 8.30 -39.96
CA ALA A 267 46.15 7.28 -40.50
C ALA A 267 45.66 6.31 -39.38
N PRO A 268 44.36 6.26 -39.04
CA PRO A 268 43.87 5.39 -37.98
C PRO A 268 44.03 3.91 -38.34
N SER A 269 44.57 3.12 -37.42
CA SER A 269 44.71 1.67 -37.53
C SER A 269 43.35 1.04 -37.87
N GLN A 270 43.24 0.38 -39.03
CA GLN A 270 42.02 -0.30 -39.44
C GLN A 270 41.92 -1.68 -38.78
N TRP A 271 40.74 -2.01 -38.25
CA TRP A 271 40.44 -3.31 -37.61
C TRP A 271 39.29 -3.98 -38.35
N THR A 272 39.40 -5.28 -38.62
CA THR A 272 38.33 -6.08 -39.25
C THR A 272 37.79 -7.11 -38.25
N MET A 273 36.47 -7.16 -38.08
CA MET A 273 35.78 -8.11 -37.19
C MET A 273 34.67 -8.83 -37.95
N ALA A 274 34.60 -10.16 -37.84
CA ALA A 274 33.55 -10.98 -38.43
C ALA A 274 32.52 -11.38 -37.36
N PHE A 275 31.24 -11.14 -37.62
CA PHE A 275 30.14 -11.58 -36.77
C PHE A 275 28.93 -11.98 -37.62
N ARG A 276 28.14 -12.95 -37.13
CA ARG A 276 26.90 -13.41 -37.79
C ARG A 276 25.70 -12.74 -37.15
N VAL A 277 24.83 -12.16 -37.98
CA VAL A 277 23.56 -11.57 -37.54
C VAL A 277 22.43 -12.32 -38.24
N THR A 278 21.47 -12.80 -37.46
CA THR A 278 20.27 -13.46 -37.97
C THR A 278 19.07 -12.59 -37.60
N GLY A 279 18.20 -12.30 -38.57
CA GLY A 279 17.05 -11.44 -38.35
C GLY A 279 16.18 -11.27 -39.58
N ASP A 280 15.10 -10.53 -39.39
CA ASP A 280 14.17 -10.16 -40.45
C ASP A 280 14.85 -9.32 -41.55
N PHE A 281 14.47 -9.56 -42.81
CA PHE A 281 15.13 -8.96 -43.98
C PHE A 281 15.17 -7.43 -43.94
N ASP A 282 14.07 -6.78 -43.56
CA ASP A 282 14.01 -5.32 -43.51
C ASP A 282 14.94 -4.76 -42.42
N LYS A 283 15.11 -5.48 -41.31
CA LYS A 283 16.03 -5.10 -40.24
C LYS A 283 17.50 -5.32 -40.63
N LEU A 284 17.80 -6.39 -41.35
CA LEU A 284 19.16 -6.66 -41.85
C LEU A 284 19.56 -5.65 -42.92
N LYS A 285 18.61 -5.23 -43.78
CA LYS A 285 18.83 -4.16 -44.74
C LYS A 285 19.14 -2.83 -44.06
N LEU A 286 18.37 -2.45 -43.03
CA LEU A 286 18.62 -1.25 -42.24
C LEU A 286 20.01 -1.27 -41.56
N LEU A 287 20.44 -2.43 -41.08
CA LEU A 287 21.79 -2.60 -40.52
C LEU A 287 22.88 -2.40 -41.59
N ASN A 288 22.71 -2.98 -42.77
CA ASN A 288 23.65 -2.80 -43.88
C ASN A 288 23.74 -1.33 -44.31
N ASP A 289 22.59 -0.66 -44.45
CA ASP A 289 22.52 0.76 -44.80
C ASP A 289 23.23 1.62 -43.74
N PHE A 290 23.12 1.27 -42.45
CA PHE A 290 23.83 1.93 -41.37
C PHE A 290 25.36 1.75 -41.49
N ILE A 291 25.84 0.54 -41.81
CA ILE A 291 27.27 0.25 -41.96
C ILE A 291 27.88 1.08 -43.10
N ILE A 292 27.22 1.09 -44.27
CA ILE A 292 27.68 1.85 -45.44
C ILE A 292 27.67 3.35 -45.15
N LYS A 293 26.61 3.86 -44.52
CA LYS A 293 26.49 5.29 -44.19
C LYS A 293 27.60 5.79 -43.26
N ASN A 294 28.18 4.91 -42.45
CA ASN A 294 29.28 5.24 -41.55
C ASN A 294 30.66 4.96 -42.18
N ASN A 295 30.75 4.77 -43.50
CA ASN A 295 31.98 4.48 -44.25
C ASN A 295 32.74 3.23 -43.74
N ILE A 296 32.00 2.25 -43.20
CA ILE A 296 32.57 0.96 -42.78
C ILE A 296 32.41 -0.02 -43.95
N SER A 297 33.51 -0.70 -44.33
CA SER A 297 33.48 -1.73 -45.36
C SER A 297 32.85 -3.02 -44.84
N ASN A 298 31.96 -3.64 -45.61
CA ASN A 298 31.41 -4.96 -45.29
C ASN A 298 31.59 -5.93 -46.45
N GLU A 299 31.67 -7.21 -46.11
CA GLU A 299 31.74 -8.32 -47.06
C GLU A 299 30.68 -9.35 -46.66
N MET A 300 29.79 -9.72 -47.58
CA MET A 300 28.83 -10.79 -47.34
C MET A 300 29.54 -12.13 -47.45
N ILE A 301 29.68 -12.80 -46.31
CA ILE A 301 30.13 -14.20 -46.24
C ILE A 301 28.93 -15.09 -46.59
N GLU A 302 29.10 -16.06 -47.49
CA GLU A 302 28.03 -16.94 -47.99
C GLU A 302 27.12 -17.48 -46.87
N PRO A 303 25.79 -17.55 -47.09
CA PRO A 303 24.87 -18.06 -46.09
C PRO A 303 25.13 -19.55 -45.82
N LEU A 304 25.58 -19.87 -44.60
CA LEU A 304 25.54 -21.22 -44.07
C LEU A 304 24.06 -21.58 -43.84
N LYS A 305 23.49 -22.34 -44.80
CA LYS A 305 22.23 -23.12 -44.84
C LYS A 305 21.13 -22.80 -43.80
N GLU A 306 19.89 -22.72 -44.29
CA GLU A 306 18.63 -22.67 -43.54
C GLU A 306 18.70 -23.43 -42.20
N LEU A 307 18.45 -22.71 -41.10
CA LEU A 307 17.90 -23.32 -39.90
C LEU A 307 16.43 -23.60 -40.23
N GLU A 308 16.17 -24.81 -40.73
CA GLU A 308 14.82 -25.37 -40.76
C GLU A 308 14.26 -25.34 -39.33
N ASP A 309 13.05 -24.80 -39.17
CA ASP A 309 12.22 -24.99 -37.96
C ASP A 309 11.84 -26.47 -37.78
#